data_AF-A0A7Y2DIH3-F1
#
_entry.id   AF-A0A7Y2DIH3-F1
#
_cell.length_a   1.000
_cell.length_b   1.000
_cell.length_c   1.000
_cell.angle_alpha   90.00
_cell.angle_beta   90.00
_cell.angle_gamma   90.00
#
_symmetry.space_group_name_H-M   'P 1'
#
loop_
_entity.id
_entity.type
_entity.pdbx_description
1 polymer ?
#
loop_
_entity_poly.entity_id
_entity_poly.type
_entity_poly.pdbx_seq_one_letter_code
_entity_poly.pdbx_strand_id
1 'polypeptide(L)'
;FQALEKDKGQYDDISEIFWATGACMFIKKEVFWALEGFDESYFAHQEEVDLCWRAKNEGHKVYYVGTSKVYHLGGSTLSNMNPKKTYLNFRNSLFSITKNLPRRRALTIIAIRLLLDGVAALRFIFQLKFKHCAAILRAHLSFYRHFSKMYHKREKANFILKYYVTKSIVWSHFVNQINNFNVLVKD
;
A
#
# COMPACT_ATOMS: atom_id res chain seq x y z
N PHE A 1 -5.95 -12.17 1.78
CA PHE A 1 -6.09 -12.83 3.09
C PHE A 1 -7.55 -12.72 3.51
N GLN A 2 -8.12 -13.79 4.07
CA GLN A 2 -9.45 -13.78 4.69
C GLN A 2 -9.36 -13.99 6.21
N ALA A 3 -8.16 -14.25 6.73
CA ALA A 3 -7.90 -14.32 8.16
C ALA A 3 -7.93 -12.91 8.77
N LEU A 4 -8.61 -12.78 9.90
CA LEU A 4 -8.59 -11.60 10.76
C LEU A 4 -8.07 -12.03 12.13
N GLU A 5 -7.11 -11.29 12.66
CA GLU A 5 -6.62 -11.50 14.00
C GLU A 5 -7.61 -10.88 14.99
N LYS A 6 -8.00 -11.64 16.02
CA LYS A 6 -8.86 -11.13 17.08
C LYS A 6 -8.03 -10.27 18.02
N ASP A 7 -8.50 -9.04 18.25
CA ASP A 7 -7.93 -8.17 19.26
C ASP A 7 -8.30 -8.65 20.68
N LYS A 8 -7.28 -8.85 21.50
CA LYS A 8 -7.29 -9.25 22.92
C LYS A 8 -6.48 -8.27 23.77
N GLY A 9 -6.24 -7.05 23.28
CA GLY A 9 -5.43 -6.02 23.93
C GLY A 9 -3.96 -6.00 23.50
N GLN A 10 -3.59 -6.78 22.48
CA GLN A 10 -2.21 -6.84 21.99
C GLN A 10 -1.78 -5.61 21.17
N TYR A 11 -2.69 -4.65 20.97
CA TYR A 11 -2.49 -3.40 20.26
C TYR A 11 -2.83 -2.17 21.13
N ASP A 12 -2.93 -2.34 22.46
CA ASP A 12 -3.23 -1.26 23.42
C ASP A 12 -1.97 -0.43 23.78
N ASP A 13 -1.04 -0.29 22.84
CA ASP A 13 0.24 0.40 22.97
C ASP A 13 0.39 1.54 21.95
N ILE A 14 1.57 2.16 21.91
CA ILE A 14 1.95 3.13 20.88
C ILE A 14 3.16 2.56 20.16
N SER A 15 3.01 2.26 18.88
CA SER A 15 4.08 1.65 18.10
C SER A 15 4.21 2.25 16.70
N GLU A 16 5.44 2.21 16.19
CA GLU A 16 5.75 2.74 14.87
C GLU A 16 5.23 1.78 13.79
N ILE A 17 4.54 2.33 12.80
CA ILE A 17 4.01 1.61 11.65
C ILE A 17 4.54 2.22 10.35
N PHE A 18 4.37 1.50 9.25
CA PHE A 18 4.82 1.99 7.95
C PHE A 18 3.91 3.10 7.42
N TRP A 19 2.60 2.90 7.51
CA TRP A 19 1.56 3.81 7.04
C TRP A 19 0.32 3.67 7.93
N ALA A 20 -0.42 4.76 8.11
CA ALA A 20 -1.69 4.76 8.83
C ALA A 20 -2.86 4.83 7.84
N THR A 21 -4.00 4.25 8.21
CA THR A 21 -5.21 4.33 7.40
C THR A 21 -5.72 5.77 7.30
N GLY A 22 -6.14 6.20 6.11
CA GLY A 22 -6.77 7.50 5.91
C GLY A 22 -8.12 7.65 6.63
N ALA A 23 -8.70 6.57 7.17
CA ALA A 23 -9.95 6.60 7.93
C ALA A 23 -9.84 7.41 9.24
N CYS A 24 -8.67 7.40 9.87
CA CYS A 24 -8.39 8.20 11.05
C CYS A 24 -6.87 8.46 11.13
N MET A 25 -6.45 9.63 10.67
CA MET A 25 -5.06 10.02 10.62
C MET A 25 -4.91 11.51 10.96
N PHE A 26 -3.92 11.82 11.77
CA PHE A 26 -3.46 13.19 12.02
C PHE A 26 -2.04 13.35 11.53
N ILE A 27 -1.76 14.50 10.93
CA ILE A 27 -0.43 14.87 10.45
C ILE A 27 -0.16 16.31 10.84
N LYS A 28 1.09 16.61 11.22
CA LYS A 28 1.52 17.99 11.50
C LYS A 28 1.30 18.84 10.24
N LYS A 29 0.74 20.03 10.41
CA LYS A 29 0.41 20.94 9.31
C LYS A 29 1.66 21.23 8.47
N GLU A 30 2.78 21.50 9.12
CA GLU A 30 4.04 21.85 8.46
C GLU A 30 4.56 20.69 7.60
N VAL A 31 4.44 19.46 8.10
CA VAL A 31 4.84 18.24 7.37
C VAL A 31 3.92 18.00 6.18
N PHE A 32 2.61 18.15 6.34
CA PHE A 32 1.67 17.96 5.23
C PHE A 32 1.94 18.93 4.07
N TRP A 33 2.21 20.20 4.37
CA TRP A 33 2.50 21.20 3.34
C TRP A 33 3.91 21.05 2.74
N ALA A 34 4.92 20.69 3.53
CA ALA A 34 6.25 20.37 3.01
C ALA A 34 6.20 19.21 2.00
N LEU A 35 5.33 18.23 2.27
CA LEU A 35 5.06 17.10 1.40
C LEU A 35 4.06 17.42 0.25
N GLU A 36 3.67 18.67 0.02
CA GLU A 36 2.69 19.03 -1.02
C GLU A 36 1.33 18.28 -0.91
N GLY A 37 0.96 17.84 0.29
CA GLY A 37 -0.32 17.16 0.55
C GLY A 37 -0.49 15.81 -0.15
N PHE A 38 -1.72 15.45 -0.48
CA PHE A 38 -2.04 14.22 -1.22
C PHE A 38 -1.79 14.37 -2.72
N ASP A 39 -1.27 13.33 -3.38
CA ASP A 39 -1.11 13.34 -4.83
C ASP A 39 -2.43 13.00 -5.54
N GLU A 40 -3.04 14.00 -6.15
CA GLU A 40 -4.31 13.89 -6.89
C GLU A 40 -4.28 12.82 -8.01
N SER A 41 -3.10 12.40 -8.47
CA SER A 41 -2.96 11.33 -9.47
C SER A 41 -3.50 9.98 -8.99
N TYR A 42 -3.64 9.78 -7.68
CA TYR A 42 -4.18 8.56 -7.08
C TYR A 42 -5.71 8.51 -7.15
N PHE A 43 -6.39 9.66 -7.10
CA PHE A 43 -7.85 9.84 -6.96
C PHE A 43 -8.44 9.18 -5.69
N ALA A 44 -8.24 7.87 -5.50
CA ALA A 44 -8.60 7.12 -4.31
C ALA A 44 -7.79 5.81 -4.20
N HIS A 45 -7.65 5.31 -2.98
CA HIS A 45 -6.82 4.17 -2.57
C HIS A 45 -5.30 4.40 -2.70
N GLN A 46 -4.59 4.23 -1.58
CA GLN A 46 -3.13 4.34 -1.47
C GLN A 46 -2.58 5.76 -1.53
N GLU A 47 -3.42 6.79 -1.60
CA GLU A 47 -2.99 8.19 -1.42
C GLU A 47 -2.38 8.41 -0.03
N GLU A 48 -2.93 7.76 1.00
CA GLU A 48 -2.41 7.80 2.37
C GLU A 48 -1.10 7.02 2.49
N VAL A 49 -0.98 5.89 1.77
CA VAL A 49 0.23 5.07 1.74
C VAL A 49 1.37 5.86 1.10
N ASP A 50 1.10 6.54 -0.02
CA ASP A 50 2.07 7.42 -0.69
C ASP A 50 2.51 8.57 0.21
N LEU A 51 1.58 9.24 0.89
CA LEU A 51 1.90 10.33 1.83
C LEU A 51 2.78 9.84 2.99
N CYS A 52 2.41 8.73 3.64
CA CYS A 52 3.22 8.15 4.71
C CYS A 52 4.61 7.72 4.23
N TRP A 53 4.72 7.15 3.02
CA TRP A 53 6.01 6.74 2.47
C TRP A 53 6.90 7.94 2.18
N ARG A 54 6.36 9.02 1.59
CA ARG A 54 7.10 10.27 1.38
C ARG A 54 7.53 10.90 2.71
N ALA A 55 6.65 10.93 3.70
CA ALA A 55 6.99 11.39 5.04
C ALA A 55 8.15 10.57 5.64
N LYS A 56 8.13 9.24 5.51
CA LYS A 56 9.25 8.38 5.96
C LYS A 56 10.53 8.63 5.20
N ASN A 57 10.45 8.86 3.89
CA ASN A 57 11.59 9.25 3.07
C ASN A 57 12.22 10.57 3.58
N GLU A 58 11.43 11.51 4.09
CA GLU A 58 11.93 12.74 4.76
C GLU A 58 12.33 12.54 6.23
N GLY A 59 12.36 11.31 6.74
CA GLY A 59 12.78 11.01 8.11
C GLY A 59 11.69 11.19 9.18
N HIS A 60 10.45 11.46 8.77
CA HIS A 60 9.31 11.44 9.69
C HIS A 60 8.90 10.02 10.05
N LYS A 61 8.25 9.88 11.20
CA LYS A 61 7.74 8.62 11.72
C LYS A 61 6.22 8.59 11.70
N VAL A 62 5.66 7.39 11.57
CA VAL A 62 4.22 7.15 11.59
C VAL A 62 3.94 6.18 12.72
N TYR A 63 2.97 6.51 13.58
CA TYR A 63 2.60 5.72 14.75
C TYR A 63 1.10 5.43 14.73
N TYR A 64 0.69 4.31 15.30
CA TYR A 64 -0.67 4.17 15.81
C TYR A 64 -0.70 4.47 17.31
N VAL A 65 -1.88 4.83 17.81
CA VAL A 65 -2.14 5.10 19.22
C VAL A 65 -3.27 4.20 19.68
N GLY A 66 -2.92 3.07 20.32
CA GLY A 66 -3.87 2.01 20.71
C GLY A 66 -4.89 2.46 21.75
N THR A 67 -4.56 3.49 22.54
CA THR A 67 -5.48 4.09 23.52
C THR A 67 -6.61 4.91 22.91
N SER A 68 -6.58 5.18 21.59
CA SER A 68 -7.62 5.91 20.86
C SER A 68 -8.36 4.98 19.91
N LYS A 69 -9.69 4.88 20.07
CA LYS A 69 -10.54 3.95 19.28
C LYS A 69 -11.55 4.71 18.43
N VAL A 70 -11.51 4.48 17.13
CA VAL A 70 -12.47 5.02 16.15
C VAL A 70 -13.12 3.89 15.39
N TYR A 71 -14.45 3.90 15.31
CA TYR A 71 -15.20 2.94 14.51
C TYR A 71 -15.38 3.47 13.09
N HIS A 72 -14.89 2.72 12.11
CA HIS A 72 -15.00 3.06 10.69
C HIS A 72 -15.73 1.95 9.94
N LEU A 73 -16.84 2.30 9.28
CA LEU A 73 -17.57 1.37 8.44
C LEU A 73 -16.84 1.20 7.09
N GLY A 74 -16.05 0.13 6.97
CA GLY A 74 -15.31 -0.15 5.75
C GLY A 74 -16.19 -0.47 4.54
N GLY A 75 -15.75 -0.08 3.35
CA GLY A 75 -16.34 -0.53 2.07
C GLY A 75 -17.52 0.28 1.53
N SER A 76 -17.83 1.43 2.14
CA SER A 76 -18.94 2.31 1.70
C SER A 76 -18.71 2.91 0.29
N THR A 77 -17.52 3.44 0.01
CA THR A 77 -17.24 4.13 -1.28
C THR A 77 -17.11 3.20 -2.49
N LEU A 78 -16.47 2.03 -2.30
CA LEU A 78 -16.32 1.01 -3.33
C LEU A 78 -16.37 -0.37 -2.70
N SER A 79 -17.42 -1.13 -3.02
CA SER A 79 -17.55 -2.51 -2.58
C SER A 79 -16.35 -3.35 -3.04
N ASN A 80 -16.00 -4.37 -2.26
CA ASN A 80 -14.84 -5.25 -2.56
C ASN A 80 -14.95 -5.94 -3.93
N MET A 81 -16.16 -6.04 -4.48
CA MET A 81 -16.43 -6.65 -5.79
C MET A 81 -16.37 -5.66 -6.95
N ASN A 82 -16.05 -4.38 -6.71
CA ASN A 82 -16.01 -3.38 -7.77
C ASN A 82 -14.68 -3.45 -8.57
N PRO A 83 -14.71 -3.70 -9.90
CA PRO A 83 -13.51 -3.71 -10.73
C PRO A 83 -12.74 -2.37 -10.73
N LYS A 84 -13.42 -1.24 -10.46
CA LYS A 84 -12.78 0.07 -10.29
C LYS A 84 -11.79 0.06 -9.12
N LYS A 85 -12.14 -0.59 -8.01
CA LYS A 85 -11.24 -0.77 -6.86
C LYS A 85 -10.04 -1.62 -7.23
N THR A 86 -10.21 -2.64 -8.07
CA THR A 86 -9.10 -3.44 -8.60
C THR A 86 -8.19 -2.58 -9.47
N TYR A 87 -8.76 -1.85 -10.44
CA TYR A 87 -7.99 -0.93 -11.28
C TYR A 87 -7.15 0.06 -10.45
N LEU A 88 -7.77 0.73 -9.48
CA LEU A 88 -7.10 1.73 -8.64
C LEU A 88 -5.98 1.09 -7.81
N ASN A 89 -6.22 -0.03 -7.12
CA ASN A 89 -5.21 -0.66 -6.27
C ASN A 89 -3.99 -1.17 -7.05
N PHE A 90 -4.21 -1.75 -8.23
CA PHE A 90 -3.11 -2.25 -9.06
C PHE A 90 -2.31 -1.10 -9.67
N ARG A 91 -2.98 -0.06 -10.20
CA ARG A 91 -2.32 1.12 -10.77
C ARG A 91 -1.56 1.90 -9.70
N ASN A 92 -2.21 2.23 -8.59
CA ASN A 92 -1.69 3.13 -7.57
C ASN A 92 -0.51 2.49 -6.83
N SER A 93 -0.49 1.16 -6.68
CA SER A 93 0.68 0.49 -6.11
C SER A 93 1.92 0.61 -6.98
N LEU A 94 1.77 0.52 -8.31
CA LEU A 94 2.87 0.78 -9.25
C LEU A 94 3.32 2.26 -9.21
N PHE A 95 2.39 3.20 -9.01
CA PHE A 95 2.72 4.61 -8.77
C PHE A 95 3.56 4.78 -7.50
N SER A 96 3.13 4.21 -6.37
CA SER A 96 3.85 4.33 -5.10
C SER A 96 5.25 3.74 -5.17
N ILE A 97 5.41 2.56 -5.78
CA ILE A 97 6.73 1.94 -5.99
C ILE A 97 7.61 2.83 -6.89
N THR A 98 7.03 3.40 -7.95
CA THR A 98 7.74 4.28 -8.87
C THR A 98 8.13 5.59 -8.21
N LYS A 99 7.36 6.15 -7.28
CA LYS A 99 7.68 7.41 -6.61
C LYS A 99 8.69 7.24 -5.47
N ASN A 100 8.54 6.17 -4.68
CA ASN A 100 9.09 6.14 -3.32
C ASN A 100 10.27 5.19 -3.09
N LEU A 101 10.74 4.48 -4.12
CA LEU A 101 11.88 3.56 -4.02
C LEU A 101 13.06 3.97 -4.89
N PRO A 102 14.33 3.71 -4.51
CA PRO A 102 15.49 3.95 -5.36
C PRO A 102 15.35 3.30 -6.74
N ARG A 103 15.81 3.96 -7.81
CA ARG A 103 15.56 3.56 -9.22
C ARG A 103 15.79 2.06 -9.48
N ARG A 104 16.95 1.53 -9.07
CA ARG A 104 17.29 0.10 -9.29
C ARG A 104 16.33 -0.83 -8.57
N ARG A 105 16.01 -0.54 -7.31
CA ARG A 105 15.06 -1.33 -6.51
C ARG A 105 13.63 -1.22 -7.06
N ALA A 106 13.22 -0.02 -7.45
CA ALA A 106 11.90 0.21 -8.05
C ALA A 106 11.71 -0.65 -9.31
N LEU A 107 12.70 -0.70 -10.21
CA LEU A 107 12.62 -1.53 -11.42
C LEU A 107 12.46 -3.02 -11.09
N THR A 108 13.27 -3.56 -10.18
CA THR A 108 13.15 -4.96 -9.75
C THR A 108 11.79 -5.27 -9.11
N ILE A 109 11.32 -4.40 -8.22
CA ILE A 109 10.05 -4.59 -7.51
C ILE A 109 8.86 -4.44 -8.46
N ILE A 110 8.91 -3.51 -9.43
CA ILE A 110 7.89 -3.38 -10.48
C ILE A 110 7.83 -4.65 -11.31
N ALA A 111 8.97 -5.21 -11.73
CA ALA A 111 8.98 -6.46 -12.51
C ALA A 111 8.33 -7.62 -11.73
N ILE A 112 8.71 -7.82 -10.47
CA ILE A 112 8.10 -8.83 -9.59
C ILE A 112 6.60 -8.55 -9.43
N ARG A 113 6.22 -7.29 -9.23
CA ARG A 113 4.82 -6.90 -9.04
C ARG A 113 3.97 -7.20 -10.27
N LEU A 114 4.47 -6.92 -11.48
CA LEU A 114 3.77 -7.23 -12.72
C LEU A 114 3.55 -8.75 -12.89
N LEU A 115 4.52 -9.58 -12.48
CA LEU A 115 4.35 -11.04 -12.45
C LEU A 115 3.26 -11.47 -11.46
N LEU A 116 3.28 -10.93 -10.24
CA LEU A 116 2.25 -11.21 -9.24
C LEU A 116 0.86 -10.73 -9.68
N ASP A 117 0.79 -9.62 -10.41
CA ASP A 117 -0.45 -9.14 -11.01
C ASP A 117 -0.98 -10.12 -12.07
N GLY A 118 -0.09 -10.74 -12.84
CA GLY A 118 -0.42 -11.83 -13.76
C GLY A 118 -0.99 -13.05 -13.04
N VAL A 119 -0.38 -13.48 -11.93
CA VAL A 119 -0.90 -14.56 -11.08
C VAL A 119 -2.30 -14.21 -10.53
N ALA A 120 -2.50 -12.97 -10.10
CA ALA A 120 -3.82 -12.50 -9.66
C ALA A 120 -4.86 -12.50 -10.80
N ALA A 121 -4.46 -12.10 -12.01
CA ALA A 121 -5.32 -12.13 -13.19
C ALA A 121 -5.74 -13.57 -13.55
N LEU A 122 -4.79 -14.53 -13.53
CA LEU A 122 -5.09 -15.96 -13.74
C LEU A 122 -6.09 -16.47 -12.70
N ARG A 123 -5.89 -16.15 -11.41
CA ARG A 123 -6.85 -16.49 -10.35
C ARG A 123 -8.25 -15.92 -10.65
N PHE A 124 -8.36 -14.68 -11.13
CA PHE A 124 -9.65 -14.11 -11.50
C PHE A 124 -10.30 -14.80 -12.70
N ILE A 125 -9.51 -15.25 -13.69
CA ILE A 125 -10.01 -16.05 -14.82
C ILE A 125 -10.62 -17.36 -14.32
N PHE A 126 -9.92 -18.10 -13.44
CA PHE A 126 -10.46 -19.33 -12.84
C PHE A 126 -11.72 -19.11 -11.99
N GLN A 127 -11.91 -17.89 -11.47
CA GLN A 127 -13.13 -17.50 -10.76
C GLN A 127 -14.22 -16.92 -11.70
N LEU A 128 -14.02 -16.93 -13.01
CA LEU A 128 -14.90 -16.33 -14.03
C LEU A 128 -15.13 -14.82 -13.83
N LYS A 129 -14.17 -14.12 -13.21
CA LYS A 129 -14.22 -12.69 -12.87
C LYS A 129 -13.51 -11.82 -13.91
N PHE A 130 -13.89 -11.96 -15.19
CA PHE A 130 -13.21 -11.29 -16.32
C PHE A 130 -13.12 -9.77 -16.21
N LYS A 131 -14.11 -9.11 -15.58
CA LYS A 131 -14.08 -7.65 -15.36
C LYS A 131 -12.88 -7.22 -14.50
N HIS A 132 -12.43 -8.04 -13.57
CA HIS A 132 -11.23 -7.77 -12.77
C HIS A 132 -9.94 -7.95 -13.59
N CYS A 133 -9.88 -8.95 -14.48
CA CYS A 133 -8.77 -9.14 -15.40
C CYS A 133 -8.61 -7.90 -16.32
N ALA A 134 -9.72 -7.44 -16.91
CA ALA A 134 -9.73 -6.22 -17.71
C ALA A 134 -9.30 -4.98 -16.89
N ALA A 135 -9.69 -4.90 -15.61
CA ALA A 135 -9.26 -3.83 -14.72
C ALA A 135 -7.75 -3.83 -14.46
N ILE A 136 -7.12 -5.01 -14.32
CA ILE A 136 -5.66 -5.15 -14.17
C ILE A 136 -4.94 -4.69 -15.45
N LEU A 137 -5.38 -5.14 -16.62
CA LEU A 137 -4.80 -4.71 -17.90
C LEU A 137 -4.90 -3.19 -18.08
N ARG A 138 -6.08 -2.61 -17.79
CA ARG A 138 -6.27 -1.16 -17.80
C ARG A 138 -5.37 -0.44 -16.79
N ALA A 139 -5.11 -1.04 -15.63
CA ALA A 139 -4.22 -0.49 -14.62
C ALA A 139 -2.78 -0.40 -15.16
N HIS A 140 -2.30 -1.46 -15.83
CA HIS A 140 -0.97 -1.49 -16.45
C HIS A 140 -0.86 -0.48 -17.60
N LEU A 141 -1.83 -0.44 -18.52
CA LEU A 141 -1.85 0.57 -19.60
C LEU A 141 -1.84 2.00 -19.03
N SER A 142 -2.63 2.24 -17.99
CA SER A 142 -2.64 3.53 -17.28
C SER A 142 -1.31 3.81 -16.59
N PHE A 143 -0.66 2.80 -16.04
CA PHE A 143 0.66 2.94 -15.41
C PHE A 143 1.69 3.38 -16.45
N TYR A 144 1.80 2.67 -17.58
CA TYR A 144 2.75 3.02 -18.64
C TYR A 144 2.49 4.43 -19.19
N ARG A 145 1.22 4.79 -19.43
CA ARG A 145 0.85 6.13 -19.90
C ARG A 145 1.31 7.25 -18.97
N HIS A 146 1.30 7.02 -17.65
CA HIS A 146 1.67 8.02 -16.65
C HIS A 146 3.06 7.80 -16.05
N PHE A 147 3.83 6.83 -16.55
CA PHE A 147 5.10 6.44 -15.96
C PHE A 147 6.05 7.63 -15.85
N SER A 148 6.21 8.39 -16.94
CA SER A 148 7.04 9.60 -16.95
C SER A 148 6.58 10.60 -15.89
N LYS A 149 5.27 10.91 -15.84
CA LYS A 149 4.70 11.84 -14.83
C LYS A 149 5.03 11.39 -13.41
N MET A 150 4.84 10.11 -13.09
CA MET A 150 5.11 9.58 -11.74
C MET A 150 6.60 9.53 -11.44
N TYR A 151 7.43 9.23 -12.45
CA TYR A 151 8.88 9.20 -12.32
C TYR A 151 9.46 10.59 -12.02
N HIS A 152 8.90 11.66 -12.58
CA HIS A 152 9.34 13.02 -12.28
C HIS A 152 8.94 13.49 -10.87
N LYS A 153 7.90 12.88 -10.28
CA LYS A 153 7.46 13.12 -8.90
C LYS A 153 8.23 12.30 -7.84
N ARG A 154 9.34 11.67 -8.24
CA ARG A 154 10.16 10.87 -7.34
C ARG A 154 10.93 11.75 -6.38
N GLU A 155 11.08 11.25 -5.16
CA GLU A 155 12.01 11.82 -4.20
C GLU A 155 13.46 11.68 -4.73
N LYS A 156 14.33 12.64 -4.45
CA LYS A 156 15.68 12.66 -5.07
C LYS A 156 16.79 12.33 -4.07
N ALA A 157 16.61 12.69 -2.80
CA ALA A 157 17.70 12.64 -1.83
C ALA A 157 17.57 11.49 -0.82
N ASN A 158 16.39 11.28 -0.25
CA ASN A 158 16.27 10.52 0.98
C ASN A 158 15.33 9.33 0.83
N PHE A 159 15.83 8.20 0.32
CA PHE A 159 15.04 6.96 0.26
C PHE A 159 15.32 6.08 1.48
N ILE A 160 14.29 5.74 2.24
CA ILE A 160 14.45 4.73 3.30
C ILE A 160 14.67 3.35 2.69
N LEU A 161 15.79 2.73 3.03
CA LEU A 161 16.19 1.45 2.45
C LEU A 161 15.58 0.24 3.17
N LYS A 162 15.30 0.36 4.48
CA LYS A 162 14.60 -0.64 5.30
C LYS A 162 13.22 -0.09 5.64
N TYR A 163 12.22 -0.48 4.84
CA TYR A 163 10.83 0.00 4.93
C TYR A 163 9.82 -1.11 5.24
N TYR A 164 10.31 -2.35 5.38
CA TYR A 164 9.50 -3.53 5.64
C TYR A 164 10.08 -4.27 6.84
N VAL A 165 9.19 -4.88 7.63
CA VAL A 165 9.57 -5.76 8.74
C VAL A 165 9.69 -7.21 8.25
N THR A 166 8.73 -7.65 7.43
CA THR A 166 8.73 -8.97 6.80
C THR A 166 8.95 -8.87 5.28
N LYS A 167 9.72 -9.79 4.72
CA LYS A 167 9.98 -9.86 3.26
C LYS A 167 8.79 -10.39 2.47
N SER A 168 7.97 -11.27 3.04
CA SER A 168 6.82 -11.86 2.35
C SER A 168 5.73 -12.29 3.33
N ILE A 169 4.69 -11.46 3.43
CA ILE A 169 3.48 -11.79 4.20
C ILE A 169 2.80 -13.05 3.63
N VAL A 170 2.84 -13.24 2.31
CA VAL A 170 2.26 -14.40 1.64
C VAL A 170 2.94 -15.69 2.10
N TRP A 171 4.27 -15.71 2.12
CA TRP A 171 5.03 -16.89 2.57
C TRP A 171 4.82 -17.14 4.06
N SER A 172 4.96 -16.10 4.89
CA SER A 172 4.75 -16.20 6.34
C SER A 172 3.37 -16.78 6.67
N HIS A 173 2.34 -16.37 5.95
CA HIS A 173 0.97 -16.84 6.19
C HIS A 173 0.72 -18.26 5.66
N PHE A 174 1.00 -18.53 4.38
CA PHE A 174 0.61 -19.80 3.75
C PHE A 174 1.58 -20.94 4.00
N VAL A 175 2.87 -20.66 4.20
CA VAL A 175 3.89 -21.69 4.43
C VAL A 175 4.20 -21.81 5.91
N ASN A 176 4.53 -20.69 6.56
CA ASN A 176 4.91 -20.71 7.98
C ASN A 176 3.70 -20.68 8.93
N GLN A 177 2.47 -20.57 8.41
CA GLN A 177 1.23 -20.54 9.19
C GLN A 177 1.19 -19.43 10.26
N ILE A 178 1.90 -18.32 10.02
CA ILE A 178 1.91 -17.15 10.91
C ILE A 178 0.65 -16.32 10.67
N ASN A 179 -0.22 -16.28 11.67
CA ASN A 179 -1.51 -15.58 11.62
C ASN A 179 -1.62 -14.42 12.62
N ASN A 180 -0.60 -14.21 13.45
CA ASN A 180 -0.55 -13.12 14.42
C ASN A 180 0.52 -12.09 14.01
N PHE A 181 0.17 -10.81 13.97
CA PHE A 181 1.10 -9.74 13.58
C PHE A 181 2.31 -9.69 14.51
N ASN A 182 2.12 -9.85 15.82
CA ASN A 182 3.21 -9.81 16.81
C ASN A 182 4.26 -10.93 16.61
N VAL A 183 3.90 -12.01 15.92
CA VAL A 183 4.86 -13.06 15.52
C VAL A 183 5.51 -12.72 14.18
N LEU A 184 4.77 -12.07 13.28
CA LEU A 184 5.27 -11.62 11.98
C LEU A 184 6.37 -10.55 12.08
N VAL A 185 6.34 -9.75 13.16
CA VAL A 185 7.25 -8.62 13.39
C VAL A 185 8.33 -8.87 14.45
N LYS A 186 8.38 -10.07 15.03
CA LYS A 186 9.52 -10.49 15.87
C LYS A 186 10.71 -10.77 14.95
N ASP A 187 11.82 -10.08 15.20
CA ASP A 187 13.11 -10.28 14.52
C ASP A 187 13.57 -11.75 14.60
#